data_AF-A0A178XKG9-F1
#
_entry.id   AF-A0A178XKG9-F1
#
_cell.length_a   1.000
_cell.length_b   1.000
_cell.length_c   1.000
_cell.angle_alpha   90.00
_cell.angle_beta   90.00
_cell.angle_gamma   90.00
#
_symmetry.space_group_name_H-M   'P 1'
#
loop_
_entity.id
_entity.type
_entity.pdbx_description
1 polymer ?
#
loop_
_entity_poly.entity_id
_entity_poly.type
_entity_poly.pdbx_seq_one_letter_code
_entity_poly.pdbx_strand_id
1 'polypeptide(L)'
;MTEDFGMEAAVSLDAMIERHIAALLATSEAVREWDERRAAGDVTNVAYANALLEVTKEEEAARLRIVQHQPCDDRESGLKLAYIAAYLFATGGSLKQDEMEAVMRTAEPFA
;
A
#
# COMPACT_ATOMS: atom_id res chain seq x y z
N MET A 1 0.58 40.19 1.77
CA MET A 1 0.67 39.19 0.70
C MET A 1 0.95 37.88 1.43
N THR A 2 -0.10 37.14 1.76
CA THR A 2 -0.03 35.87 2.48
C THR A 2 0.06 34.78 1.43
N GLU A 3 1.26 34.28 1.21
CA GLU A 3 1.47 33.04 0.46
C GLU A 3 1.06 31.90 1.39
N ASP A 4 -0.17 31.44 1.20
CA ASP A 4 -0.66 30.15 1.68
C ASP A 4 0.11 29.07 0.92
N PHE A 5 1.33 28.78 1.38
CA PHE A 5 1.97 27.53 1.06
C PHE A 5 1.16 26.46 1.78
N GLY A 6 0.16 25.92 1.08
CA GLY A 6 -0.43 24.63 1.34
C GLY A 6 0.66 23.57 1.28
N MET A 7 1.49 23.55 2.31
CA MET A 7 2.41 22.50 2.64
C MET A 7 1.49 21.38 3.09
N GLU A 8 1.06 20.52 2.16
CA GLU A 8 0.66 19.16 2.54
C GLU A 8 1.79 18.67 3.42
N ALA A 9 1.56 18.63 4.73
CA ALA A 9 2.54 18.11 5.66
C ALA A 9 2.90 16.73 5.11
N ALA A 10 4.15 16.53 4.71
CA ALA A 10 4.60 15.27 4.16
C ALA A 10 4.14 14.19 5.14
N VAL A 11 3.17 13.37 4.73
CA VAL A 11 2.59 12.33 5.57
C VAL A 11 3.76 11.43 5.96
N SER A 12 3.99 11.23 7.26
CA SER A 12 5.13 10.43 7.70
C SER A 12 5.04 9.01 7.14
N LEU A 13 6.19 8.36 6.94
CA LEU A 13 6.22 6.96 6.52
C LEU A 13 5.38 6.07 7.45
N ASP A 14 5.40 6.31 8.76
CA ASP A 14 4.57 5.59 9.74
C ASP A 14 3.08 5.72 9.43
N ALA A 15 2.58 6.92 9.13
CA ALA A 15 1.18 7.14 8.80
C ALA A 15 0.80 6.50 7.44
N MET A 16 1.73 6.47 6.47
CA MET A 16 1.53 5.73 5.22
C MET A 16 1.42 4.22 5.47
N ILE A 17 2.29 3.67 6.33
CA ILE A 17 2.27 2.26 6.75
C ILE A 17 0.95 1.92 7.45
N GLU A 18 0.52 2.72 8.42
CA GLU A 18 -0.76 2.53 9.11
C GLU A 18 -1.94 2.53 8.15
N ARG A 19 -1.96 3.46 7.19
CA ARG A 19 -3.00 3.50 6.15
C ARG A 19 -2.99 2.25 5.29
N HIS A 20 -1.82 1.77 4.88
CA HIS A 20 -1.70 0.56 4.07
C HIS A 20 -2.15 -0.68 4.84
N ILE A 21 -1.82 -0.80 6.13
CA ILE A 21 -2.35 -1.88 7.00
C ILE A 21 -3.88 -1.80 7.11
N ALA A 22 -4.44 -0.60 7.30
CA ALA A 22 -5.89 -0.42 7.34
C ALA A 22 -6.56 -0.82 6.01
N ALA A 23 -5.94 -0.49 4.87
CA ALA A 23 -6.42 -0.90 3.55
C ALA A 23 -6.36 -2.43 3.35
N LEU A 24 -5.31 -3.10 3.85
CA LEU A 24 -5.20 -4.56 3.83
C LEU A 24 -6.31 -5.22 4.68
N LEU A 25 -6.58 -4.68 5.87
CA LEU A 25 -7.66 -5.17 6.74
C LEU A 25 -9.04 -4.98 6.09
N ALA A 26 -9.30 -3.80 5.53
CA ALA A 26 -10.54 -3.53 4.80
C ALA A 26 -10.68 -4.45 3.58
N THR A 27 -9.58 -4.76 2.89
CA THR A 27 -9.57 -5.71 1.79
C THR A 27 -9.95 -7.11 2.25
N SER A 28 -9.33 -7.60 3.33
CA SER A 28 -9.65 -8.90 3.91
C SER A 28 -11.11 -9.00 4.36
N GLU A 29 -11.65 -7.94 4.96
CA GLU A 29 -13.04 -7.89 5.41
C GLU A 29 -14.02 -7.93 4.22
N ALA A 30 -13.76 -7.11 3.20
CA ALA A 30 -14.60 -7.08 2.00
C ALA A 30 -14.53 -8.42 1.24
N VAL A 31 -13.35 -9.02 1.10
CA VAL A 31 -13.21 -10.36 0.48
C VAL A 31 -14.09 -11.38 1.22
N ARG A 32 -14.03 -11.43 2.54
CA ARG A 32 -14.85 -12.33 3.36
C ARG A 32 -16.35 -12.11 3.11
N GLU A 33 -16.80 -10.85 3.09
CA GLU A 33 -18.20 -10.53 2.84
C GLU A 33 -18.66 -10.97 1.42
N TRP A 34 -17.85 -10.70 0.40
CA TRP A 34 -18.15 -11.10 -0.97
C TRP A 34 -18.10 -12.62 -1.16
N ASP A 35 -17.24 -13.33 -0.44
CA ASP A 35 -17.19 -14.79 -0.42
C ASP A 35 -18.46 -15.39 0.19
N GLU A 36 -18.95 -14.83 1.30
CA GLU A 36 -20.20 -15.25 1.94
C GLU A 36 -21.40 -15.07 1.00
N ARG A 37 -21.51 -13.90 0.35
CA ARG A 37 -22.55 -13.62 -0.65
C ARG A 37 -22.46 -14.57 -1.86
N ARG A 38 -21.24 -14.86 -2.31
CA ARG A 38 -20.99 -15.80 -3.42
C ARG A 38 -21.40 -17.22 -3.05
N ALA A 39 -21.07 -17.66 -1.84
CA ALA A 39 -21.45 -18.98 -1.34
C ALA A 39 -22.97 -19.13 -1.17
N ALA A 40 -23.67 -18.06 -0.81
CA ALA A 40 -25.14 -18.01 -0.76
C ALA A 40 -25.80 -18.03 -2.15
N GLY A 41 -25.05 -17.75 -3.22
CA GLY A 41 -25.56 -17.64 -4.59
C GLY A 41 -26.16 -16.28 -4.93
N ASP A 42 -25.94 -15.27 -4.10
CA ASP A 42 -26.55 -13.92 -4.25
C ASP A 42 -25.89 -13.08 -5.35
N VAL A 43 -24.67 -13.46 -5.77
CA VAL A 43 -23.85 -12.67 -6.69
C VAL A 43 -23.27 -13.53 -7.81
N THR A 44 -23.16 -12.95 -9.00
CA THR A 44 -22.49 -13.61 -10.12
C THR A 44 -20.97 -13.60 -9.94
N ASN A 45 -20.27 -14.54 -10.58
CA ASN A 45 -18.80 -14.55 -10.59
C ASN A 45 -18.20 -13.26 -11.15
N VAL A 46 -18.87 -12.61 -12.10
CA VAL A 46 -18.43 -11.33 -12.69
C VAL A 46 -18.59 -10.19 -11.68
N ALA A 47 -19.73 -10.12 -10.98
CA ALA A 47 -19.95 -9.13 -9.93
C ALA A 47 -18.95 -9.29 -8.78
N TYR A 48 -18.68 -10.54 -8.37
CA TYR A 48 -17.66 -10.87 -7.38
C TYR A 48 -16.26 -10.41 -7.82
N ALA A 49 -15.84 -10.74 -9.05
CA ALA A 49 -14.52 -10.35 -9.55
C ALA A 49 -14.34 -8.82 -9.63
N ASN A 50 -15.37 -8.10 -10.09
CA ASN A 50 -15.33 -6.64 -10.13
C ASN A 50 -15.25 -6.04 -8.72
N ALA A 51 -16.00 -6.60 -7.76
CA ALA A 51 -15.93 -6.12 -6.38
C ALA A 51 -14.54 -6.34 -5.76
N LEU A 52 -13.92 -7.50 -5.98
CA LEU A 52 -12.55 -7.74 -5.52
C LEU A 52 -11.56 -6.76 -6.15
N LEU A 53 -11.69 -6.49 -7.45
CA LEU A 53 -10.83 -5.53 -8.13
C LEU A 53 -10.97 -4.13 -7.51
N GLU A 54 -12.18 -3.65 -7.26
CA GLU A 54 -12.39 -2.34 -6.63
C GLU A 54 -11.79 -2.26 -5.23
N VAL A 55 -11.95 -3.30 -4.43
CA VAL A 55 -11.42 -3.36 -3.05
C VAL A 55 -9.89 -3.26 -3.03
N THR A 56 -9.20 -3.86 -4.00
CA THR A 56 -7.72 -3.83 -4.07
C THR A 56 -7.13 -2.47 -4.46
N LYS A 57 -7.91 -1.54 -5.03
CA LYS A 57 -7.38 -0.26 -5.53
C LYS A 57 -6.82 0.65 -4.43
N GLU A 58 -7.47 0.69 -3.26
CA GLU A 58 -6.99 1.53 -2.16
C GLU A 58 -5.74 0.94 -1.51
N GLU A 59 -5.64 -0.40 -1.42
CA GLU A 59 -4.41 -1.07 -0.99
C GLU A 59 -3.26 -0.76 -1.96
N GLU A 60 -3.49 -0.90 -3.27
CA GLU A 60 -2.46 -0.62 -4.27
C GLU A 60 -2.02 0.84 -4.22
N ALA A 61 -2.97 1.77 -4.09
CA ALA A 61 -2.67 3.20 -3.95
C ALA A 61 -1.88 3.52 -2.68
N ALA A 62 -2.24 2.92 -1.53
CA ALA A 62 -1.52 3.11 -0.27
C ALA A 62 -0.10 2.51 -0.33
N ARG A 63 0.05 1.33 -0.94
CA ARG A 63 1.33 0.68 -1.17
C ARG A 63 2.25 1.52 -2.05
N LEU A 64 1.73 2.06 -3.15
CA LEU A 64 2.50 2.89 -4.07
C LEU A 64 3.03 4.16 -3.39
N ARG A 65 2.26 4.77 -2.48
CA ARG A 65 2.75 5.91 -1.68
C ARG A 65 3.97 5.55 -0.84
N ILE A 66 3.97 4.37 -0.19
CA ILE A 66 5.12 3.89 0.59
C ILE A 66 6.32 3.63 -0.33
N VAL A 67 6.10 2.98 -1.47
CA VAL A 67 7.16 2.68 -2.45
C VAL A 67 7.81 3.96 -2.98
N GLN A 68 7.00 4.99 -3.25
CA GLN A 68 7.46 6.28 -3.78
C GLN A 68 7.99 7.24 -2.71
N HIS A 69 7.72 6.98 -1.43
CA HIS A 69 8.20 7.81 -0.32
C HIS A 69 9.72 7.89 -0.33
N GLN A 70 10.27 9.10 -0.33
CA GLN A 70 11.71 9.31 -0.21
C GLN A 70 12.04 9.48 1.28
N PRO A 71 12.79 8.55 1.90
CA PRO A 71 13.16 8.69 3.30
C PRO A 71 14.08 9.90 3.53
N CYS A 72 14.00 10.46 4.74
CA CYS A 72 14.81 11.61 5.14
C CYS A 72 16.14 11.19 5.80
N ASP A 73 16.23 9.98 6.36
CA ASP A 73 17.40 9.46 7.04
C ASP A 73 17.54 7.92 6.91
N ASP A 74 18.70 7.38 7.33
CA ASP A 74 18.99 5.95 7.29
C ASP A 74 17.99 5.12 8.10
N ARG A 75 17.43 5.68 9.18
CA ARG A 75 16.47 4.98 10.03
C ARG A 75 15.14 4.79 9.30
N GLU A 76 14.65 5.84 8.66
CA GLU A 76 13.42 5.83 7.86
C GLU A 76 13.60 4.98 6.60
N SER A 77 14.79 5.00 5.97
CA SER A 77 15.14 4.07 4.90
C SER A 77 15.07 2.61 5.35
N GLY A 78 15.71 2.29 6.49
CA GLY A 78 15.64 0.96 7.09
C GLY A 78 14.20 0.52 7.40
N LEU A 79 13.37 1.43 7.92
CA LEU A 79 11.95 1.16 8.20
C LEU A 79 11.16 0.85 6.92
N LYS A 80 11.33 1.66 5.87
CA LYS A 80 10.68 1.43 4.57
C LYS A 80 11.05 0.07 4.00
N LEU A 81 12.34 -0.27 3.99
CA LEU A 81 12.83 -1.55 3.48
C LEU A 81 12.31 -2.74 4.30
N ALA A 82 12.36 -2.64 5.64
CA ALA A 82 11.86 -3.68 6.53
C ALA A 82 10.36 -3.93 6.31
N TYR A 83 9.58 -2.86 6.15
CA TYR A 83 8.16 -2.95 5.91
C TYR A 83 7.84 -3.61 4.55
N ILE A 84 8.48 -3.17 3.47
CA ILE A 84 8.28 -3.73 2.13
C ILE A 84 8.67 -5.21 2.11
N ALA A 85 9.79 -5.57 2.74
CA ALA A 85 10.20 -6.97 2.86
C ALA A 85 9.14 -7.79 3.61
N ALA A 86 8.67 -7.32 4.76
CA ALA A 86 7.63 -8.00 5.53
C ALA A 86 6.33 -8.18 4.74
N TYR A 87 5.91 -7.15 4.00
CA TYR A 87 4.75 -7.22 3.11
C TYR A 87 4.91 -8.28 2.02
N LEU A 88 6.06 -8.32 1.33
CA LEU A 88 6.32 -9.30 0.28
C LEU A 88 6.35 -10.73 0.84
N PHE A 89 6.95 -10.94 2.01
CA PHE A 89 6.93 -12.23 2.68
C PHE A 89 5.52 -12.66 3.09
N ALA A 90 4.71 -11.75 3.62
CA ALA A 90 3.36 -12.06 4.06
C ALA A 90 2.40 -12.37 2.90
N THR A 91 2.55 -11.67 1.77
CA THR A 91 1.66 -11.81 0.60
C THR A 91 2.14 -12.86 -0.40
N GLY A 92 3.42 -13.24 -0.36
CA GLY A 92 4.06 -14.00 -1.43
C GLY A 92 4.13 -13.22 -2.76
N GLY A 93 3.91 -11.90 -2.70
CA GLY A 93 3.88 -11.02 -3.85
C GLY A 93 5.27 -10.67 -4.38
N SER A 94 5.28 -9.99 -5.53
CA SER A 94 6.49 -9.42 -6.14
C SER A 94 6.27 -7.95 -6.45
N LEU A 95 7.33 -7.16 -6.35
CA LEU A 95 7.31 -5.78 -6.84
C LEU A 95 7.30 -5.74 -8.37
N LYS A 96 6.60 -4.76 -8.93
CA LYS A 96 6.75 -4.40 -10.34
C LYS A 96 8.14 -3.79 -10.57
N GLN A 97 8.57 -3.68 -11.83
CA GLN A 97 9.91 -3.18 -12.15
C GLN A 97 10.13 -1.74 -11.66
N ASP A 98 9.16 -0.86 -11.90
CA ASP A 98 9.17 0.53 -11.46
C ASP A 98 9.18 0.65 -9.92
N GLU A 99 8.43 -0.21 -9.23
CA GLU A 99 8.43 -0.27 -7.77
C GLU A 99 9.78 -0.76 -7.22
N MET A 100 10.37 -1.76 -7.87
CA MET A 100 11.71 -2.25 -7.54
C MET A 100 12.74 -1.15 -7.71
N GLU A 101 12.71 -0.39 -8.81
CA GLU A 101 13.62 0.74 -9.04
C GLU A 101 13.48 1.81 -7.94
N ALA A 102 12.26 2.14 -7.52
CA ALA A 102 12.03 3.10 -6.44
C ALA A 102 12.54 2.60 -5.08
N VAL A 103 12.39 1.30 -4.79
CA VAL A 103 12.93 0.68 -3.57
C VAL A 103 14.46 0.66 -3.59
N MET A 104 15.09 0.35 -4.72
CA MET A 104 16.55 0.31 -4.83
C MET A 104 17.19 1.68 -4.61
N ARG A 105 16.55 2.78 -5.04
CA ARG A 105 17.02 4.15 -4.73
C ARG A 105 17.01 4.47 -3.24
N THR A 106 16.21 3.76 -2.45
CA THR A 106 16.16 3.93 -1.00
C THR A 106 17.33 3.22 -0.30
N ALA A 107 17.92 2.22 -0.94
CA ALA A 107 19.01 1.42 -0.36
C ALA A 107 20.40 2.07 -0.52
N GLU A 108 20.49 3.24 -1.15
CA GLU A 108 21.73 4.02 -1.21
C GLU A 108 21.93 4.79 0.11
N PRO A 109 23.14 4.78 0.72
CA PRO A 109 23.41 5.53 1.94
C PRO A 109 23.23 7.04 1.71
N PHE A 110 22.72 7.76 2.71
CA PHE A 110 22.78 9.22 2.69
C PHE A 110 24.26 9.65 2.80
N ALA A 111 24.79 10.29 1.75
CA ALA A 111 26.19 10.72 1.66
C ALA A 111 26.49 11.98 2.50
#